data_AF-A0A931KYX3-F1
#
_entry.id   AF-A0A931KYX3-F1
#
_cell.length_a   1.000
_cell.length_b   1.000
_cell.length_c   1.000
_cell.angle_alpha   90.00
_cell.angle_beta   90.00
_cell.angle_gamma   90.00
#
_symmetry.space_group_name_H-M   'P 1'
#
loop_
_entity.id
_entity.type
_entity.pdbx_description
1 polymer ?
#
loop_
_entity_poly.entity_id
_entity_poly.type
_entity_poly.pdbx_seq_one_letter_code
_entity_poly.pdbx_strand_id
1 'polypeptide(L)'
;MSFGASVSDMQVALADDCTTIALREVDVAIPGIARQEQIDCRGFDYFGAPRLAEFVFGDGRLMIAWILVETPELDALEAAFTAQYGAPTHKTPMLAAYADDQAVVRRDTPEAGFYAPALDAPYRGFFDAQVAAASE
;
A
#
# COMPACT_ATOMS: atom_id res chain seq x y z
N MET A 1 -12.70 3.28 4.83
CA MET A 1 -11.62 4.02 4.13
C MET A 1 -11.92 4.08 2.63
N SER A 2 -11.63 5.21 1.98
CA SER A 2 -11.67 5.33 0.51
C SER A 2 -10.50 6.18 0.02
N PHE A 3 -9.89 5.79 -1.10
CA PHE A 3 -8.89 6.64 -1.75
C PHE A 3 -9.47 8.00 -2.13
N GLY A 4 -8.65 9.05 -2.04
CA GLY A 4 -9.07 10.44 -2.22
C GLY A 4 -9.61 11.14 -0.96
N ALA A 5 -9.81 10.41 0.14
CA ALA A 5 -10.22 11.01 1.43
C ALA A 5 -9.19 12.01 1.95
N SER A 6 -9.65 13.02 2.70
CA SER A 6 -8.76 14.01 3.32
C SER A 6 -8.01 13.43 4.51
N VAL A 7 -6.92 14.09 4.92
CA VAL A 7 -6.19 13.76 6.17
C VAL A 7 -7.14 13.77 7.37
N SER A 8 -7.99 14.78 7.51
CA SER A 8 -8.93 14.90 8.63
C SER A 8 -9.97 13.79 8.64
N ASP A 9 -10.51 13.42 7.47
CA ASP A 9 -11.49 12.34 7.38
C ASP A 9 -10.85 11.00 7.76
N MET A 10 -9.61 10.77 7.33
CA MET A 10 -8.87 9.56 7.68
C MET A 10 -8.50 9.50 9.15
N GLN A 11 -8.12 10.61 9.79
CA GLN A 11 -7.87 10.64 11.23
C GLN A 11 -9.12 10.26 12.04
N VAL A 12 -10.30 10.73 11.61
CA VAL A 12 -11.58 10.35 12.23
C VAL A 12 -11.88 8.88 11.99
N ALA A 13 -11.72 8.40 10.75
CA ALA A 13 -12.02 7.01 10.39
C ALA A 13 -11.12 6.01 11.12
N LEU A 14 -9.89 6.39 11.44
CA LEU A 14 -8.88 5.53 12.06
C LEU A 14 -8.85 5.62 13.60
N ALA A 15 -9.65 6.50 14.21
CA ALA A 15 -9.55 6.81 15.64
C ALA A 15 -9.73 5.58 16.54
N ASP A 16 -10.59 4.63 16.13
CA ASP A 16 -10.87 3.40 16.88
C ASP A 16 -10.11 2.18 16.36
N ASP A 17 -9.43 2.31 15.21
CA ASP A 17 -8.68 1.22 14.55
C ASP A 17 -7.19 1.23 14.90
N CYS A 18 -6.70 2.30 15.52
CA CYS A 18 -5.29 2.50 15.85
C CYS A 18 -5.10 2.74 17.34
N THR A 19 -4.11 2.07 17.94
CA THR A 19 -3.63 2.39 19.30
C THR A 19 -2.98 3.77 19.34
N THR A 20 -2.24 4.13 18.29
CA THR A 20 -1.63 5.47 18.16
C THR A 20 -1.68 5.94 16.72
N ILE A 21 -1.87 7.24 16.55
CA ILE A 21 -1.89 7.93 15.27
C ILE A 21 -0.84 9.04 15.31
N ALA A 22 0.05 9.08 14.31
CA ALA A 22 0.99 10.18 14.12
C ALA A 22 0.91 10.70 12.69
N LEU A 23 0.77 12.02 12.53
CA LEU A 23 0.84 12.69 11.22
C LEU A 23 2.25 13.27 11.04
N ARG A 24 2.87 13.01 9.89
CA ARG A 24 4.19 13.56 9.55
C ARG A 24 4.29 13.90 8.06
N GLU A 25 5.17 14.83 7.72
CA GLU A 25 5.55 15.06 6.33
C GLU A 25 6.48 13.94 5.85
N VAL A 26 6.35 13.58 4.58
CA VAL A 26 7.15 12.54 3.93
C VAL A 26 7.58 12.98 2.55
N ASP A 27 8.58 12.29 2.00
CA ASP A 27 9.02 12.46 0.62
C ASP A 27 8.99 11.09 -0.07
N VAL A 28 7.82 10.75 -0.60
CA VAL A 28 7.58 9.54 -1.39
C VAL A 28 7.56 9.91 -2.86
N ALA A 29 8.03 9.02 -3.74
CA ALA A 29 8.06 9.29 -5.17
C ALA A 29 6.65 9.20 -5.81
N ILE A 30 5.79 10.18 -5.56
CA ILE A 30 4.46 10.31 -6.18
C ILE A 30 4.51 11.40 -7.25
N PRO A 31 4.37 11.07 -8.55
CA PRO A 31 4.46 12.05 -9.63
C PRO A 31 3.43 13.18 -9.52
N GLY A 32 3.89 14.42 -9.68
CA GLY A 32 3.01 15.60 -9.78
C GLY A 32 2.42 16.09 -8.46
N ILE A 33 2.86 15.57 -7.32
CA ILE A 33 2.41 15.99 -5.99
C ILE A 33 3.38 17.01 -5.40
N ALA A 34 2.84 18.13 -4.88
CA ALA A 34 3.64 19.19 -4.28
C ALA A 34 3.88 18.99 -2.78
N ARG A 35 2.89 18.43 -2.07
CA ARG A 35 2.97 18.19 -0.63
C ARG A 35 2.56 16.76 -0.30
N GLN A 36 3.34 16.13 0.57
CA GLN A 36 3.09 14.77 0.99
C GLN A 36 3.09 14.65 2.50
N GLU A 37 2.08 13.96 3.01
CA GLU A 37 1.89 13.70 4.42
C GLU A 37 1.59 12.22 4.61
N GLN A 38 1.90 11.68 5.78
CA GLN A 38 1.62 10.30 6.12
C GLN A 38 1.00 10.22 7.51
N ILE A 39 -0.06 9.44 7.62
CA ILE A 39 -0.56 8.98 8.91
C ILE A 39 0.08 7.61 9.19
N ASP A 40 0.86 7.53 10.26
CA ASP A 40 1.32 6.29 10.86
C ASP A 40 0.27 5.81 11.88
N CYS A 41 -0.48 4.78 11.53
CA CYS A 41 -1.43 4.10 12.40
C CYS A 41 -0.78 2.84 12.97
N ARG A 42 -0.45 2.83 14.26
CA ARG A 42 0.04 1.62 14.96
C ARG A 42 -1.09 0.93 15.68
N GLY A 43 -1.05 -0.41 15.67
CA GLY A 43 -2.08 -1.25 16.28
C GLY A 43 -3.19 -1.65 15.33
N PHE A 44 -3.09 -1.27 14.05
CA PHE A 44 -4.07 -1.61 13.03
C PHE A 44 -4.22 -3.12 12.90
N ASP A 45 -5.40 -3.67 13.17
CA ASP A 45 -5.60 -5.11 13.07
C ASP A 45 -5.60 -5.56 11.60
N TYR A 46 -4.57 -6.30 11.22
CA TYR A 46 -4.45 -6.84 9.86
C TYR A 46 -3.73 -8.18 9.86
N PHE A 47 -4.36 -9.13 9.17
CA PHE A 47 -3.85 -10.50 9.04
C PHE A 47 -3.61 -11.17 10.41
N GLY A 48 -4.51 -10.90 11.37
CA GLY A 48 -4.54 -11.52 12.70
C GLY A 48 -3.52 -10.96 13.71
N ALA A 49 -2.86 -9.84 13.41
CA ALA A 49 -1.93 -9.19 14.33
C ALA A 49 -1.97 -7.65 14.20
N PRO A 50 -1.60 -6.91 15.26
CA PRO A 50 -1.51 -5.45 15.20
C PRO A 50 -0.31 -5.01 14.34
N ARG A 51 -0.58 -4.15 13.35
CA ARG A 51 0.41 -3.67 12.38
C ARG A 51 0.68 -2.18 12.50
N LEU A 52 1.75 -1.77 11.82
CA LEU A 52 1.89 -0.40 11.35
C LEU A 52 1.23 -0.32 9.97
N ALA A 53 0.16 0.46 9.87
CA ALA A 53 -0.44 0.88 8.62
C ALA A 53 -0.04 2.33 8.34
N GLU A 54 0.49 2.57 7.16
CA GLU A 54 0.97 3.86 6.68
C GLU A 54 0.05 4.36 5.58
N PHE A 55 -0.63 5.48 5.83
CA PHE A 55 -1.56 6.10 4.89
C PHE A 55 -0.92 7.35 4.32
N VAL A 56 -0.51 7.31 3.05
CA VAL A 56 0.22 8.39 2.38
C VAL A 56 -0.75 9.27 1.60
N PHE A 57 -0.65 10.56 1.83
CA PHE A 57 -1.46 11.60 1.24
C PHE A 57 -0.63 12.43 0.26
N GLY A 58 -1.18 12.69 -0.92
CA GLY A 58 -0.64 13.64 -1.88
C GLY A 58 -1.60 14.81 -2.06
N ASP A 59 -1.10 16.03 -1.87
CA ASP A 59 -1.88 17.28 -1.90
C ASP A 59 -3.17 17.18 -1.05
N GLY A 60 -3.04 16.57 0.13
CA GLY A 60 -4.10 16.42 1.13
C GLY A 60 -5.10 15.29 0.87
N ARG A 61 -4.87 14.41 -0.13
CA ARG A 61 -5.76 13.30 -0.47
C ARG A 61 -5.06 11.95 -0.29
N LEU A 62 -5.76 10.96 0.24
CA LEU A 62 -5.22 9.60 0.43
C LEU A 62 -4.88 9.00 -0.94
N MET A 63 -3.62 8.64 -1.13
CA MET A 63 -3.08 8.10 -2.38
C MET A 63 -2.61 6.66 -2.24
N ILE A 64 -2.02 6.30 -1.10
CA ILE A 64 -1.41 4.98 -0.89
C ILE A 64 -1.70 4.52 0.53
N ALA A 65 -1.91 3.21 0.71
CA ALA A 65 -1.91 2.55 2.00
C ALA A 65 -0.92 1.38 1.98
N TRP A 66 0.03 1.39 2.90
CA TRP A 66 0.96 0.29 3.15
C TRP A 66 0.65 -0.33 4.50
N ILE A 67 0.49 -1.64 4.57
CA ILE A 67 0.29 -2.36 5.83
C ILE A 67 1.45 -3.30 5.99
N LEU A 68 2.35 -2.97 6.92
CA LEU A 68 3.57 -3.72 7.14
C LEU A 68 3.23 -5.07 7.80
N VAL A 69 3.71 -6.14 7.19
CA VAL A 69 3.59 -7.52 7.69
C VAL A 69 4.98 -8.08 7.99
N GLU A 70 5.05 -9.31 8.48
CA GLU A 70 6.31 -9.99 8.71
C GLU A 70 6.67 -10.90 7.52
N THR A 71 7.96 -11.07 7.24
CA THR A 71 8.45 -11.91 6.13
C THR A 71 7.84 -13.33 6.10
N PRO A 72 7.67 -14.05 7.24
CA PRO A 72 7.08 -15.39 7.23
C PRO A 72 5.62 -15.44 6.77
N GLU A 73 4.93 -14.29 6.71
CA GLU A 73 3.51 -14.18 6.38
C GLU A 73 3.27 -13.96 4.89
N LEU A 74 4.31 -13.61 4.13
CA LEU A 74 4.21 -13.19 2.73
C LEU A 74 3.56 -14.23 1.81
N ASP A 75 3.84 -15.52 2.01
CA ASP A 75 3.24 -16.56 1.19
C ASP A 75 1.75 -16.74 1.47
N ALA A 76 1.35 -16.62 2.74
CA ALA A 76 -0.06 -16.65 3.13
C ALA A 76 -0.80 -15.38 2.68
N LEU A 77 -0.12 -14.22 2.73
CA LEU A 77 -0.64 -12.95 2.24
C LEU A 77 -0.87 -12.99 0.72
N GLU A 78 0.11 -13.46 -0.05
CA GLU A 78 -0.03 -13.62 -1.50
C GLU A 78 -1.14 -14.63 -1.85
N ALA A 79 -1.26 -15.72 -1.10
CA ALA A 79 -2.35 -16.67 -1.29
C ALA A 79 -3.72 -16.02 -1.03
N ALA A 80 -3.84 -15.19 0.01
CA ALA A 80 -5.07 -14.46 0.32
C ALA A 80 -5.41 -13.43 -0.78
N PHE A 81 -4.42 -12.68 -1.27
CA PHE A 81 -4.61 -11.76 -2.39
C PHE A 81 -5.03 -12.51 -3.65
N THR A 82 -4.39 -13.65 -3.94
CA THR A 82 -4.74 -14.48 -5.10
C THR A 82 -6.17 -15.04 -5.00
N ALA A 83 -6.60 -15.43 -3.80
CA ALA A 83 -7.97 -15.89 -3.57
C ALA A 83 -8.99 -14.75 -3.77
N GLN A 84 -8.63 -13.51 -3.43
CA GLN A 84 -9.50 -12.35 -3.51
C GLN A 84 -9.55 -11.71 -4.91
N TYR A 85 -8.40 -11.55 -5.56
CA TYR A 85 -8.21 -10.77 -6.78
C TYR A 85 -7.92 -11.63 -8.02
N GLY A 86 -7.72 -12.94 -7.85
CA GLY A 86 -7.30 -13.84 -8.94
C GLY A 86 -5.79 -13.87 -9.11
N ALA A 87 -5.29 -14.30 -10.27
CA ALA A 87 -3.84 -14.39 -10.48
C ALA A 87 -3.18 -12.99 -10.54
N PRO A 88 -1.95 -12.82 -10.02
CA PRO A 88 -1.25 -11.55 -10.10
C PRO A 88 -0.99 -11.17 -11.58
N THR A 89 -1.29 -9.92 -11.92
CA THR A 89 -0.97 -9.30 -13.22
C THR A 89 0.53 -9.27 -13.50
N HIS A 90 1.34 -9.10 -12.46
CA HIS A 90 2.80 -9.09 -12.52
C HIS A 90 3.35 -9.83 -11.32
N LYS A 91 4.39 -10.65 -11.52
CA LYS A 91 5.03 -11.38 -10.44
C LYS A 91 6.53 -11.45 -10.66
N THR A 92 7.28 -11.12 -9.62
CA THR A 92 8.75 -11.22 -9.55
C THR A 92 9.13 -11.79 -8.18
N PRO A 93 10.42 -12.08 -7.91
CA PRO A 93 10.85 -12.42 -6.56
C PRO A 93 10.58 -11.31 -5.52
N MET A 94 10.44 -10.06 -5.96
CA MET A 94 10.25 -8.90 -5.09
C MET A 94 8.77 -8.57 -4.84
N LEU A 95 7.85 -8.96 -5.72
CA LEU A 95 6.44 -8.58 -5.59
C LEU A 95 5.47 -9.50 -6.34
N ALA A 96 4.20 -9.45 -5.93
CA ALA A 96 3.05 -9.91 -6.69
C ALA A 96 2.04 -8.76 -6.80
N ALA A 97 1.89 -8.19 -7.99
CA ALA A 97 0.96 -7.09 -8.25
C ALA A 97 -0.36 -7.59 -8.85
N TYR A 98 -1.46 -7.08 -8.30
CA TYR A 98 -2.83 -7.28 -8.74
C TYR A 98 -3.32 -5.91 -9.24
N ALA A 99 -2.70 -5.44 -10.33
CA ALA A 99 -2.78 -4.04 -10.75
C ALA A 99 -4.21 -3.63 -11.15
N ASP A 100 -5.02 -4.57 -11.65
CA ASP A 100 -6.42 -4.32 -11.99
C ASP A 100 -7.26 -3.95 -10.76
N ASP A 101 -6.82 -4.36 -9.57
CA ASP A 101 -7.44 -4.11 -8.26
C ASP A 101 -6.67 -3.08 -7.42
N GLN A 102 -5.69 -2.39 -8.01
CA GLN A 102 -4.82 -1.43 -7.35
C GLN A 102 -4.15 -1.99 -6.07
N ALA A 103 -3.77 -3.26 -6.10
CA ALA A 103 -3.23 -3.98 -4.95
C ALA A 103 -1.88 -4.63 -5.27
N VAL A 104 -1.02 -4.78 -4.28
CA VAL A 104 0.29 -5.41 -4.40
C VAL A 104 0.72 -6.08 -3.10
N VAL A 105 1.34 -7.25 -3.19
CA VAL A 105 2.14 -7.83 -2.11
C VAL A 105 3.60 -7.56 -2.42
N ARG A 106 4.29 -6.82 -1.53
CA ARG A 106 5.73 -6.58 -1.65
C ARG A 106 6.49 -7.52 -0.72
N ARG A 107 7.57 -8.10 -1.24
CA ARG A 107 8.44 -9.07 -0.57
C ARG A 107 9.80 -8.46 -0.22
N ASP A 108 10.22 -7.44 -0.96
CA ASP A 108 11.44 -6.67 -0.70
C ASP A 108 11.30 -5.75 0.52
N THR A 109 10.10 -5.21 0.72
CA THR A 109 9.62 -4.65 1.99
C THR A 109 8.35 -5.42 2.32
N PRO A 110 8.32 -6.24 3.39
CA PRO A 110 7.16 -7.09 3.68
C PRO A 110 5.90 -6.27 3.99
N GLU A 111 5.03 -6.08 3.01
CA GLU A 111 3.82 -5.27 3.17
C GLU A 111 2.72 -5.64 2.16
N ALA A 112 1.48 -5.41 2.59
CA ALA A 112 0.32 -5.30 1.72
C ALA A 112 0.18 -3.84 1.27
N GLY A 113 0.11 -3.61 -0.04
CA GLY A 113 0.00 -2.29 -0.64
C GLY A 113 -1.30 -2.10 -1.40
N PHE A 114 -1.88 -0.92 -1.26
CA PHE A 114 -3.05 -0.47 -2.00
C PHE A 114 -2.85 0.97 -2.47
N TYR A 115 -3.30 1.33 -3.66
CA TYR A 115 -3.13 2.68 -4.19
C TYR A 115 -4.37 3.24 -4.89
N ALA A 116 -4.42 4.56 -4.98
CA ALA A 116 -5.50 5.27 -5.63
C ALA A 116 -5.48 5.02 -7.16
N PRO A 117 -6.64 4.99 -7.84
CA PRO A 117 -6.69 4.86 -9.30
C PRO A 117 -5.86 5.90 -10.07
N ALA A 118 -5.67 7.09 -9.49
CA ALA A 118 -4.80 8.13 -10.07
C ALA A 118 -3.32 7.70 -10.20
N LEU A 119 -2.91 6.66 -9.48
CA LEU A 119 -1.55 6.09 -9.52
C LEU A 119 -1.46 4.81 -10.36
N ASP A 120 -2.53 4.37 -11.02
CA ASP A 120 -2.53 3.13 -11.79
C ASP A 120 -1.47 3.12 -12.91
N ALA A 121 -1.46 4.15 -13.76
CA ALA A 121 -0.48 4.26 -14.84
C ALA A 121 0.99 4.23 -14.36
N PRO A 122 1.42 5.06 -13.38
CA PRO A 122 2.80 5.00 -12.89
C PRO A 122 3.14 3.68 -12.19
N TYR A 123 2.22 3.07 -11.44
CA TYR A 123 2.49 1.76 -10.81
C TYR A 123 2.61 0.64 -11.83
N ARG A 124 1.76 0.61 -12.86
CA ARG A 124 1.90 -0.37 -13.95
C ARG A 124 3.24 -0.24 -14.66
N GLY A 125 3.65 0.98 -14.99
CA GLY A 125 4.98 1.21 -15.58
C GLY A 125 6.12 0.74 -14.68
N PHE A 126 5.99 0.92 -13.36
CA PHE A 126 6.94 0.37 -12.39
C PHE A 126 6.93 -1.16 -12.39
N PHE A 127 5.76 -1.80 -12.35
CA PHE A 127 5.65 -3.27 -12.36
C PHE A 127 6.19 -3.89 -13.66
N ASP A 128 5.92 -3.28 -14.81
CA ASP A 128 6.48 -3.66 -16.11
C ASP A 128 8.01 -3.65 -16.08
N ALA A 129 8.60 -2.58 -15.53
CA ALA A 129 10.04 -2.46 -15.39
C ALA A 129 10.64 -3.52 -14.46
N GLN A 130 9.95 -3.86 -13.36
CA GLN A 130 10.38 -4.94 -12.45
C GLN A 130 10.36 -6.32 -13.12
N VAL A 131 9.34 -6.61 -13.92
CA VAL A 131 9.25 -7.87 -14.68
C VAL A 131 10.35 -7.94 -15.73
N ALA A 132 10.61 -6.84 -16.44
CA ALA A 132 11.69 -6.77 -17.42
C ALA A 132 13.06 -7.04 -16.78
N ALA A 133 13.37 -6.36 -15.66
CA ALA A 133 14.62 -6.52 -14.94
C ALA A 133 14.83 -7.91 -14.32
N ALA A 134 13.74 -8.61 -13.95
CA ALA A 134 13.80 -9.97 -13.40
C ALA A 134 13.99 -11.06 -14.48
N SER A 135 13.91 -10.69 -15.76
CA SER A 135 14.04 -11.60 -16.90
C SER A 135 15.45 -11.58 -17.52
N GLU A 136 16.34 -10.72 -17.01
CA GLU A 136 17.76 -10.58 -17.40
C GLU A 136 18.69 -11.38 -16.49
#